data_AF-A0A0D1DBX4-F1
#
_entry.id   AF-A0A0D1DBX4-F1
#
_cell.length_a   1.000
_cell.length_b   1.000
_cell.length_c   1.000
_cell.angle_alpha   90.00
_cell.angle_beta   90.00
_cell.angle_gamma   90.00
#
_symmetry.space_group_name_H-M   'P 1'
#
loop_
_entity.id
_entity.type
_entity.pdbx_description
1 polymer ?
#
loop_
_entity_poly.entity_id
_entity_poly.type
_entity_poly.pdbx_seq_one_letter_code
_entity_poly.pdbx_strand_id
1 'polypeptide(L)'
;MRKIPLVCAVLAVAACAGPVPDSRPDFNDPFFDRGRGPLPQQSSGVRLPDTIRPPSTPVPRDAAALDARADARDAAGLARETRAALGRPADPIGAPAPLPTAATASLDPSLDRDNASISTEQDFGAVSNARTIQEDAERLRQAQQQRLEVRPEDVQLERPGDTGPNLAAYALNRASAKGAAGTYRRSPFAGEAAAQRRCNRFRSADAAQTAFLERGGPERDRLGLDPDGDGNACAWDPAAFRRIVQGS
;
A
#
# COMPACT_ATOMS: atom_id res chain seq x y z
N MET A 1 -34.44 60.09 -36.74
CA MET A 1 -34.32 59.14 -35.61
C MET A 1 -33.10 58.26 -35.81
N ARG A 2 -32.08 58.37 -34.95
CA ARG A 2 -31.10 57.29 -34.76
C ARG A 2 -30.47 57.51 -33.38
N LYS A 3 -30.86 56.63 -32.46
CA LYS A 3 -30.47 56.66 -31.04
C LYS A 3 -29.08 56.05 -30.93
N ILE A 4 -28.18 56.72 -30.21
CA ILE A 4 -26.94 56.14 -29.70
C ILE A 4 -27.26 55.54 -28.33
N PRO A 5 -26.91 54.27 -28.06
CA PRO A 5 -26.64 53.84 -26.70
C PRO A 5 -25.18 53.39 -26.56
N LEU A 6 -24.48 54.18 -25.75
CA LEU A 6 -23.51 53.79 -24.73
C LEU A 6 -23.68 52.35 -24.22
N VAL A 7 -22.56 51.62 -24.09
CA VAL A 7 -22.25 50.38 -23.32
C VAL A 7 -20.98 49.84 -24.02
N CYS A 8 -19.78 49.75 -23.46
CA CYS A 8 -19.39 49.07 -22.24
C CYS A 8 -17.97 49.53 -21.85
N ALA A 9 -17.84 50.24 -20.73
CA ALA A 9 -16.58 50.38 -20.01
C ALA A 9 -16.49 49.26 -18.97
N VAL A 10 -16.17 48.03 -19.40
CA VAL A 10 -15.76 46.93 -18.50
C VAL A 10 -14.84 45.98 -19.29
N LEU A 11 -13.52 46.24 -19.29
CA LEU A 11 -12.53 45.31 -19.84
C LEU A 11 -11.18 45.47 -19.10
N ALA A 12 -11.21 45.40 -17.78
CA ALA A 12 -10.02 45.61 -16.94
C ALA A 12 -9.77 44.53 -15.87
N VAL A 13 -10.19 43.27 -16.07
CA VAL A 13 -9.77 42.16 -15.19
C VAL A 13 -9.65 40.85 -15.98
N ALA A 14 -8.58 40.69 -16.76
CA ALA A 14 -8.17 39.38 -17.29
C ALA A 14 -6.69 39.40 -17.70
N ALA A 15 -5.81 39.80 -16.78
CA ALA A 15 -4.37 39.84 -17.05
C ALA A 15 -3.54 39.44 -15.83
N CYS A 16 -3.84 38.28 -15.23
CA CYS A 16 -2.99 37.65 -14.21
C CYS A 16 -3.15 36.10 -14.25
N ALA A 17 -3.05 35.51 -15.44
CA ALA A 17 -2.86 34.06 -15.59
C ALA A 17 -2.08 33.80 -16.88
N GLY A 18 -0.76 33.95 -16.82
CA GLY A 18 0.10 33.51 -17.92
C GLY A 18 0.06 31.97 -18.04
N PRO A 19 0.21 31.40 -19.25
CA PRO A 19 0.26 29.96 -19.42
C PRO A 19 1.47 29.38 -18.66
N VAL A 20 1.22 28.36 -17.84
CA VAL A 20 2.28 27.59 -17.17
C VAL A 20 3.07 26.83 -18.24
N PRO A 21 4.42 26.90 -18.26
CA PRO A 21 5.24 26.15 -19.20
C PRO A 21 5.02 24.64 -19.01
N ASP A 22 4.78 23.95 -20.12
CA ASP A 22 4.63 22.50 -20.12
C ASP A 22 5.98 21.84 -19.77
N SER A 23 6.07 21.24 -18.59
CA SER A 23 7.32 20.73 -18.04
C SER A 23 7.71 19.34 -18.59
N ARG A 24 6.95 18.80 -19.56
CA ARG A 24 7.21 17.46 -20.11
C ARG A 24 6.53 17.17 -21.45
N PRO A 25 6.97 17.80 -22.57
CA PRO A 25 6.35 17.60 -23.88
C PRO A 25 6.44 16.16 -24.43
N ASP A 26 7.32 15.32 -23.87
CA ASP A 26 7.54 13.93 -24.32
C ASP A 26 6.88 12.86 -23.43
N PHE A 27 6.07 13.24 -22.43
CA PHE A 27 5.38 12.26 -21.58
C PHE A 27 4.02 11.87 -22.18
N ASN A 28 4.03 10.80 -22.99
CA ASN A 28 2.82 10.25 -23.61
C ASN A 28 2.37 8.99 -22.83
N ASP A 29 1.60 9.19 -21.76
CA ASP A 29 1.05 8.09 -20.94
C ASP A 29 -0.39 7.78 -21.36
N PRO A 30 -0.67 6.61 -21.98
CA PRO A 30 -2.00 6.23 -22.43
C PRO A 30 -3.01 6.01 -21.30
N PHE A 31 -2.56 6.03 -20.03
CA PHE A 31 -3.44 5.85 -18.87
C PHE A 31 -4.19 7.14 -18.49
N PHE A 32 -3.60 8.32 -18.71
CA PHE A 32 -4.20 9.61 -18.32
C PHE A 32 -5.04 10.27 -19.42
N ASP A 33 -4.86 9.91 -20.70
CA ASP A 33 -5.57 10.53 -21.82
C ASP A 33 -7.02 10.01 -22.01
N ARG A 34 -7.38 8.93 -21.30
CA ARG A 34 -8.75 8.37 -21.29
C ARG A 34 -9.75 9.21 -20.48
N GLY A 35 -9.29 10.20 -19.71
CA GLY A 35 -10.11 11.00 -18.79
C GLY A 35 -10.79 12.23 -19.39
N ARG A 36 -10.52 12.61 -20.65
CA ARG A 36 -11.06 13.85 -21.26
C ARG A 36 -12.28 13.68 -22.18
N GLY A 37 -12.81 12.47 -22.33
CA GLY A 37 -14.04 12.24 -23.09
C GLY A 37 -15.30 12.56 -22.27
N PRO A 38 -16.38 13.10 -22.87
CA PRO A 38 -17.66 13.28 -22.18
C PRO A 38 -18.20 11.91 -21.73
N LEU A 39 -18.40 11.76 -20.42
CA LEU A 39 -18.96 10.54 -19.83
C LEU A 39 -20.40 10.31 -20.32
N PRO A 40 -20.76 9.10 -20.81
CA PRO A 40 -22.15 8.73 -21.00
C PRO A 40 -22.83 8.56 -19.63
N GLN A 41 -23.88 9.35 -19.38
CA GLN A 41 -24.81 9.15 -18.27
C GLN A 41 -25.49 7.78 -18.43
N GLN A 42 -25.01 6.77 -17.70
CA GLN A 42 -25.77 5.56 -17.47
C GLN A 42 -26.48 5.70 -16.12
N SER A 43 -27.73 6.17 -16.18
CA SER A 43 -28.66 6.18 -15.06
C SER A 43 -29.12 4.74 -14.77
N SER A 44 -28.25 3.95 -14.14
CA SER A 44 -28.69 2.77 -13.41
C SER A 44 -29.17 3.25 -12.04
N GLY A 45 -30.48 3.15 -11.80
CA GLY A 45 -31.13 3.58 -10.57
C GLY A 45 -30.57 2.87 -9.34
N VAL A 46 -29.60 3.51 -8.70
CA VAL A 46 -29.19 3.20 -7.34
C VAL A 46 -30.02 4.09 -6.42
N ARG A 47 -30.94 3.50 -5.66
CA ARG A 47 -31.53 4.18 -4.51
C ARG A 47 -30.43 4.41 -3.50
N LEU A 48 -30.00 5.67 -3.35
CA LEU A 48 -29.17 6.10 -2.23
C LEU A 48 -30.03 6.06 -0.96
N PRO A 49 -29.54 5.50 0.16
CA PRO A 49 -30.18 5.73 1.45
C PRO A 49 -30.11 7.23 1.75
N ASP A 50 -31.27 7.80 2.00
CA ASP A 50 -31.42 9.17 2.46
C ASP A 50 -30.79 9.29 3.85
N THR A 51 -29.90 10.27 4.02
CA THR A 51 -29.29 10.70 5.30
C THR A 51 -28.31 9.73 5.98
N ILE A 52 -27.00 9.87 5.70
CA ILE A 52 -25.96 9.48 6.67
C ILE A 52 -25.92 10.56 7.75
N ARG A 53 -26.65 10.33 8.84
CA ARG A 53 -26.53 11.09 10.10
C ARG A 53 -25.40 10.44 10.91
N PRO A 54 -24.38 11.19 11.39
CA PRO A 54 -23.40 10.64 12.31
C PRO A 54 -24.10 10.21 13.61
N PRO A 55 -23.70 9.10 14.26
CA PRO A 55 -24.28 8.70 15.53
C PRO A 55 -23.93 9.72 16.61
N SER A 56 -24.90 10.55 16.97
CA SER A 56 -24.88 11.30 18.23
C SER A 56 -25.32 10.35 19.34
N THR A 57 -24.38 9.58 19.89
CA THR A 57 -24.57 8.94 21.20
C THR A 57 -24.42 10.01 22.28
N PRO A 58 -25.46 10.32 23.08
CA PRO A 58 -25.24 10.99 24.35
C PRO A 58 -24.47 10.03 25.26
N VAL A 59 -23.24 10.39 25.60
CA VAL A 59 -22.51 9.73 26.69
C VAL A 59 -23.28 10.03 27.97
N PRO A 60 -23.75 9.02 28.74
CA PRO A 60 -24.28 9.27 30.06
C PRO A 60 -23.17 9.88 30.90
N ARG A 61 -23.37 11.14 31.31
CA ARG A 61 -22.53 11.81 32.30
C ARG A 61 -22.96 11.28 33.67
N ASP A 62 -22.50 10.07 34.00
CA ASP A 62 -22.59 9.60 35.38
C ASP A 62 -21.63 10.44 36.21
N ALA A 63 -22.21 11.45 36.86
CA ALA A 63 -21.59 12.21 37.93
C ALA A 63 -21.39 11.28 39.14
N ALA A 64 -20.42 10.38 39.05
CA ALA A 64 -19.84 9.74 40.22
C ALA A 64 -18.75 10.67 40.75
N ALA A 65 -19.11 11.43 41.79
CA ALA A 65 -18.16 12.14 42.64
C ALA A 65 -17.23 11.09 43.29
N LEU A 66 -16.14 10.76 42.59
CA LEU A 66 -15.05 9.95 43.12
C LEU A 66 -14.08 10.90 43.83
N ASP A 67 -14.30 11.00 45.13
CA ASP A 67 -13.37 11.30 46.21
C ASP A 67 -11.98 11.84 45.80
N ALA A 68 -11.89 13.16 45.60
CA ALA A 68 -10.65 13.93 45.38
C ALA A 68 -9.65 13.89 46.56
N ARG A 69 -9.88 13.03 47.56
CA ARG A 69 -9.02 12.85 48.74
C ARG A 69 -8.01 11.71 48.58
N ALA A 70 -8.19 10.83 47.60
CA ALA A 70 -7.22 9.76 47.29
C ALA A 70 -5.98 10.30 46.55
N ASP A 71 -6.17 11.17 45.54
CA ASP A 71 -5.08 11.72 44.71
C ASP A 71 -4.13 12.67 45.47
N ALA A 72 -4.61 13.33 46.52
CA ALA A 72 -3.79 14.21 47.35
C ALA A 72 -2.70 13.44 48.13
N ARG A 73 -2.94 12.16 48.46
CA ARG A 73 -1.96 11.32 49.17
C ARG A 73 -0.83 10.86 48.26
N ASP A 74 -1.13 10.58 47.00
CA ASP A 74 -0.13 10.22 45.99
C ASP A 74 0.70 11.41 45.56
N ALA A 75 0.09 12.58 45.36
CA ALA A 75 0.83 13.81 45.07
C ALA A 75 1.81 14.18 46.21
N ALA A 76 1.40 14.01 47.47
CA ALA A 76 2.27 14.22 48.63
C ALA A 76 3.37 13.14 48.76
N GLY A 77 3.09 11.90 48.33
CA GLY A 77 4.07 10.82 48.24
C GLY A 77 5.15 11.10 47.21
N LEU A 78 4.75 11.44 45.98
CA LEU A 78 5.64 11.83 44.88
C LEU A 78 6.48 13.06 45.25
N ALA A 79 5.87 14.08 45.87
CA ALA A 79 6.60 15.26 46.31
C ALA A 79 7.64 14.97 47.41
N ARG A 80 7.46 13.92 48.22
CA ARG A 80 8.48 13.47 49.18
C ARG A 80 9.62 12.74 48.48
N GLU A 81 9.31 11.84 47.55
CA GLU A 81 10.30 11.07 46.80
C GLU A 81 11.19 11.97 45.95
N THR A 82 10.60 12.94 45.24
CA THR A 82 11.36 13.94 44.47
C THR A 82 12.26 14.80 45.37
N ARG A 83 11.80 15.20 46.57
CA ARG A 83 12.66 15.95 47.51
C ARG A 83 13.81 15.10 48.04
N ALA A 84 13.57 13.81 48.28
CA ALA A 84 14.60 12.87 48.71
C ALA A 84 15.66 12.67 47.61
N ALA A 85 15.23 12.53 46.36
CA ALA A 85 16.14 12.45 45.20
C ALA A 85 16.95 13.74 44.98
N LEU A 86 16.38 14.90 45.31
CA LEU A 86 17.03 16.22 45.17
C LEU A 86 17.78 16.70 46.43
N GLY A 87 17.78 15.93 47.52
CA GLY A 87 18.54 16.22 48.74
C GLY A 87 18.11 17.48 49.52
N ARG A 88 16.83 17.89 49.44
CA ARG A 88 16.36 19.17 49.99
C ARG A 88 15.48 18.98 51.26
N PRO A 89 15.82 19.56 52.43
CA PRO A 89 15.02 19.40 53.65
C PRO A 89 13.70 20.18 53.58
N ALA A 90 12.65 19.66 54.23
CA ALA A 90 11.33 20.26 54.26
C ALA A 90 11.22 21.30 55.39
N ASP A 91 11.24 22.59 55.03
CA ASP A 91 10.89 23.65 55.98
C ASP A 91 9.36 23.64 56.23
N PRO A 92 8.90 23.89 57.48
CA PRO A 92 7.48 23.96 57.79
C PRO A 92 6.87 25.22 57.18
N ILE A 93 5.98 25.04 56.20
CA ILE A 93 5.26 26.14 55.55
C ILE A 93 4.23 26.68 56.54
N GLY A 94 4.49 27.88 57.08
CA GLY A 94 3.49 28.68 57.81
C GLY A 94 2.25 28.94 56.93
N ALA A 95 1.12 29.25 57.58
CA ALA A 95 -0.21 29.38 56.97
C ALA A 95 -0.20 29.98 55.54
N PRO A 96 -0.98 29.42 54.59
CA PRO A 96 -0.92 29.84 53.20
C PRO A 96 -1.20 31.34 53.08
N ALA A 97 -0.29 32.05 52.42
CA ALA A 97 -0.50 33.43 52.02
C ALA A 97 -1.83 33.53 51.23
N PRO A 98 -2.60 34.63 51.40
CA PRO A 98 -3.85 34.79 50.66
C PRO A 98 -3.60 34.67 49.16
N LEU A 99 -4.49 33.95 48.48
CA LEU A 99 -4.42 33.70 47.03
C LEU A 99 -4.29 35.04 46.29
N PRO A 100 -3.32 35.19 45.37
CA PRO A 100 -3.22 36.40 44.57
C PRO A 100 -4.49 36.55 43.74
N THR A 101 -5.15 37.71 43.87
CA THR A 101 -6.24 38.12 43.00
C THR A 101 -5.79 37.98 41.56
N ALA A 102 -6.60 37.33 40.72
CA ALA A 102 -6.30 37.08 39.31
C ALA A 102 -6.11 38.41 38.54
N ALA A 103 -4.90 38.97 38.60
CA ALA A 103 -4.37 39.71 37.48
C ALA A 103 -4.23 38.68 36.36
N THR A 104 -4.76 39.00 35.19
CA THR A 104 -4.62 38.27 33.94
C THR A 104 -3.17 37.91 33.67
N ALA A 105 -2.71 36.80 34.24
CA ALA A 105 -1.53 36.10 33.80
C ALA A 105 -2.03 35.21 32.67
N SER A 106 -1.75 35.66 31.45
CA SER A 106 -1.76 34.78 30.29
C SER A 106 -0.97 33.53 30.67
N LEU A 107 -1.65 32.41 30.89
CA LEU A 107 -1.04 31.09 30.80
C LEU A 107 -0.80 30.83 29.31
N ASP A 108 0.03 31.66 28.69
CA ASP A 108 0.87 31.13 27.64
C ASP A 108 1.83 30.25 28.42
N PRO A 109 1.84 28.91 28.27
CA PRO A 109 3.02 28.18 28.70
C PRO A 109 4.14 28.86 27.94
N SER A 110 4.95 29.65 28.64
CA SER A 110 6.27 30.01 28.16
C SER A 110 7.01 28.69 28.09
N LEU A 111 6.72 27.95 27.02
CA LEU A 111 7.59 26.94 26.48
C LEU A 111 8.86 27.74 26.30
N ASP A 112 9.79 27.50 27.21
CA ASP A 112 11.16 27.93 27.05
C ASP A 112 11.62 27.27 25.74
N ARG A 113 11.42 27.99 24.63
CA ARG A 113 11.79 27.57 23.28
C ARG A 113 13.31 27.54 23.14
N ASP A 114 14.00 28.12 24.12
CA ASP A 114 15.44 28.17 24.28
C ASP A 114 15.90 27.16 25.35
N ASN A 115 15.28 25.98 25.40
CA ASN A 115 15.79 24.82 26.14
C ASN A 115 17.05 24.24 25.45
N ALA A 116 18.15 25.00 25.47
CA ALA A 116 19.45 24.61 24.90
C ALA A 116 20.01 23.30 25.48
N SER A 117 19.48 22.83 26.62
CA SER A 117 19.86 21.57 27.27
C SER A 117 19.10 20.33 26.75
N ILE A 118 18.02 20.48 25.98
CA ILE A 118 17.17 19.37 25.53
C ILE A 118 17.15 19.24 24.01
N SER A 119 17.04 20.33 23.24
CA SER A 119 17.05 20.27 21.77
C SER A 119 17.28 21.64 21.12
N THR A 120 18.14 21.70 20.11
CA THR A 120 18.40 22.90 19.30
C THR A 120 17.62 22.91 17.98
N GLU A 121 16.72 21.95 17.76
CA GLU A 121 15.96 21.78 16.50
C GLU A 121 15.02 22.96 16.19
N GLN A 122 14.68 23.78 17.20
CA GLN A 122 13.82 24.96 17.05
C GLN A 122 14.61 26.30 16.99
N ASP A 123 15.94 26.27 17.14
CA ASP A 123 16.82 27.42 16.97
C ASP A 123 17.35 27.47 15.53
N PHE A 124 16.80 28.38 14.72
CA PHE A 124 17.20 28.57 13.32
C PHE A 124 18.69 28.97 13.16
N GLY A 125 19.29 29.61 14.16
CA GLY A 125 20.72 29.93 14.21
C GLY A 125 21.57 28.71 14.49
N ALA A 126 21.18 27.87 15.46
CA ALA A 126 21.85 26.60 15.72
C ALA A 126 21.74 25.64 14.52
N VAL A 127 20.57 25.53 13.88
CA VAL A 127 20.36 24.67 12.72
C VAL A 127 21.16 25.14 11.50
N SER A 128 21.28 26.45 11.27
CA SER A 128 22.08 27.02 10.17
C SER A 128 23.59 26.90 10.39
N ASN A 129 24.04 26.83 11.64
CA ASN A 129 25.45 26.61 11.99
C ASN A 129 25.81 25.13 12.20
N ALA A 130 24.83 24.25 12.46
CA ALA A 130 25.07 22.84 12.76
C ALA A 130 25.63 22.05 11.57
N ARG A 131 25.31 22.48 10.34
CA ARG A 131 25.88 21.92 9.10
C ARG A 131 25.95 22.98 8.03
N THR A 132 27.11 23.10 7.41
CA THR A 132 27.30 23.99 6.28
C THR A 132 26.74 23.38 4.99
N ILE A 133 26.35 24.23 4.03
CA ILE A 133 25.89 23.80 2.69
C ILE A 133 26.99 22.98 1.99
N GLN A 134 28.25 23.33 2.26
CA GLN A 134 29.44 22.68 1.72
C GLN A 134 29.56 21.24 2.21
N GLU A 135 29.41 21.00 3.52
CA GLU A 135 29.44 19.65 4.10
C GLU A 135 28.30 18.77 3.59
N ASP A 136 27.11 19.36 3.39
CA ASP A 136 25.98 18.62 2.81
C ASP A 136 26.23 18.24 1.35
N ALA A 137 26.77 19.16 0.55
CA ALA A 137 27.17 18.89 -0.82
C ALA A 137 28.22 17.77 -0.89
N GLU A 138 29.20 17.76 0.02
CA GLU A 138 30.26 16.75 0.06
C GLU A 138 29.69 15.35 0.38
N ARG A 139 28.77 15.28 1.34
CA ARG A 139 28.03 14.05 1.67
C ARG A 139 27.20 13.53 0.49
N LEU A 140 26.49 14.42 -0.20
CA LEU A 140 25.72 14.04 -1.39
C LEU A 140 26.64 13.54 -2.50
N ARG A 141 27.82 14.15 -2.69
CA ARG A 141 28.84 13.66 -3.63
C ARG A 141 29.35 12.28 -3.25
N GLN A 142 29.65 12.03 -1.98
CA GLN A 142 30.05 10.71 -1.49
C GLN A 142 28.95 9.66 -1.70
N ALA A 143 27.69 10.01 -1.40
CA ALA A 143 26.54 9.13 -1.63
C ALA A 143 26.30 8.85 -3.12
N GLN A 144 26.55 9.81 -4.00
CA GLN A 144 26.48 9.63 -5.44
C GLN A 144 27.59 8.71 -5.96
N GLN A 145 28.83 8.83 -5.43
CA GLN A 145 29.95 7.96 -5.82
C GLN A 145 29.71 6.48 -5.47
N GLN A 146 28.94 6.21 -4.41
CA GLN A 146 28.60 4.84 -3.97
C GLN A 146 27.30 4.31 -4.57
N ARG A 147 26.55 5.13 -5.32
CA ARG A 147 25.27 4.72 -5.90
C ARG A 147 25.50 3.77 -7.07
N LEU A 148 25.08 2.52 -6.91
CA LEU A 148 24.93 1.58 -8.01
C LEU A 148 23.48 1.59 -8.47
N GLU A 149 23.27 1.94 -9.74
CA GLU A 149 21.97 1.80 -10.40
C GLU A 149 21.89 0.41 -11.02
N VAL A 150 21.07 -0.47 -10.45
CA VAL A 150 20.76 -1.77 -11.05
C VAL A 150 19.55 -1.58 -11.93
N ARG A 151 19.76 -1.57 -13.25
CA ARG A 151 18.65 -1.53 -14.19
C ARG A 151 18.04 -2.93 -14.32
N PRO A 152 16.74 -3.06 -14.65
CA PRO A 152 16.08 -4.35 -14.79
C PRO A 152 16.80 -5.31 -15.76
N GLU A 153 17.40 -4.78 -16.83
CA GLU A 153 18.19 -5.53 -17.80
C GLU A 153 19.55 -6.02 -17.27
N ASP A 154 20.08 -5.39 -16.22
CA ASP A 154 21.33 -5.81 -15.58
C ASP A 154 21.11 -7.07 -14.72
N VAL A 155 19.86 -7.36 -14.35
CA VAL A 155 19.45 -8.63 -13.75
C VAL A 155 19.01 -9.54 -14.90
N GLN A 156 19.97 -10.20 -15.53
CA GLN A 156 19.63 -11.30 -16.43
C GLN A 156 19.06 -12.46 -15.60
N LEU A 157 17.74 -12.51 -15.45
CA LEU A 157 17.04 -13.72 -15.02
C LEU A 157 17.07 -14.70 -16.20
N GLU A 158 18.25 -15.24 -16.51
CA GLU A 158 18.35 -16.38 -17.42
C GLU A 158 17.62 -17.55 -16.77
N ARG A 159 16.43 -17.86 -17.30
CA ARG A 159 15.71 -19.06 -16.89
C ARG A 159 16.61 -20.26 -17.23
N PRO A 160 16.86 -21.18 -16.26
CA PRO A 160 17.64 -22.39 -16.53
C PRO A 160 17.10 -23.10 -17.78
N GLY A 161 17.95 -23.30 -18.78
CA GLY A 161 17.55 -23.80 -20.11
C GLY A 161 16.80 -25.14 -20.08
N ASP A 162 17.01 -25.96 -19.04
CA ASP A 162 16.42 -27.29 -18.87
C ASP A 162 15.42 -27.37 -17.70
N THR A 163 14.42 -26.48 -17.66
CA THR A 163 13.34 -26.61 -16.65
C THR A 163 12.25 -27.62 -17.05
N GLY A 164 12.43 -28.34 -18.15
CA GLY A 164 11.43 -29.26 -18.71
C GLY A 164 10.19 -28.55 -19.27
N PRO A 165 9.13 -29.30 -19.59
CA PRO A 165 7.91 -28.74 -20.16
C PRO A 165 7.22 -27.72 -19.24
N ASN A 166 6.83 -26.57 -19.81
CA ASN A 166 6.10 -25.53 -19.08
C ASN A 166 4.59 -25.84 -19.06
N LEU A 167 4.09 -26.24 -17.89
CA LEU A 167 2.67 -26.56 -17.69
C LEU A 167 1.72 -25.38 -17.92
N ALA A 168 2.12 -24.16 -17.55
CA ALA A 168 1.30 -22.97 -17.76
C ALA A 168 1.18 -22.67 -19.27
N ALA A 169 2.29 -22.75 -20.00
CA ALA A 169 2.28 -22.60 -21.45
C ALA A 169 1.42 -23.68 -22.13
N TYR A 170 1.51 -24.93 -21.66
CA TYR A 170 0.66 -26.01 -22.16
C TYR A 170 -0.83 -25.74 -21.89
N ALA A 171 -1.18 -25.32 -20.67
CA ALA A 171 -2.55 -25.01 -20.26
C ALA A 171 -3.19 -23.92 -21.15
N LEU A 172 -2.41 -22.92 -21.54
CA LEU A 172 -2.89 -21.79 -22.34
C LEU A 172 -3.01 -22.11 -23.82
N ASN A 173 -2.11 -22.93 -24.38
CA ASN A 173 -1.99 -23.08 -25.83
C ASN A 173 -2.51 -24.41 -26.40
N ARG A 174 -2.44 -25.50 -25.63
CA ARG A 174 -2.58 -26.87 -26.17
C ARG A 174 -3.51 -27.77 -25.37
N ALA A 175 -3.73 -27.49 -24.09
CA ALA A 175 -4.58 -28.31 -23.24
C ALA A 175 -6.07 -28.22 -23.62
N SER A 176 -6.77 -29.35 -23.64
CA SER A 176 -8.23 -29.37 -23.73
C SER A 176 -8.87 -29.12 -22.36
N ALA A 177 -10.17 -28.83 -22.32
CA ALA A 177 -10.90 -28.82 -21.06
C ALA A 177 -10.80 -30.19 -20.36
N LYS A 178 -10.74 -30.20 -19.03
CA LYS A 178 -10.68 -31.45 -18.26
C LYS A 178 -11.88 -32.35 -18.58
N GLY A 179 -11.61 -33.61 -18.92
CA GLY A 179 -12.63 -34.58 -19.30
C GLY A 179 -13.11 -34.48 -20.75
N ALA A 180 -12.42 -33.72 -21.60
CA ALA A 180 -12.68 -33.67 -23.03
C ALA A 180 -12.22 -34.96 -23.73
N ALA A 181 -13.03 -36.01 -23.69
CA ALA A 181 -12.66 -37.31 -24.23
C ALA A 181 -12.43 -37.29 -25.76
N GLY A 182 -11.46 -38.07 -26.23
CA GLY A 182 -11.29 -38.40 -27.65
C GLY A 182 -10.59 -37.36 -28.52
N THR A 183 -9.96 -36.34 -27.93
CA THR A 183 -9.16 -35.36 -28.70
C THR A 183 -7.93 -36.03 -29.34
N TYR A 184 -7.34 -37.00 -28.65
CA TYR A 184 -6.14 -37.70 -29.09
C TYR A 184 -6.36 -39.22 -29.12
N ARG A 185 -5.69 -39.90 -30.06
CA ARG A 185 -5.78 -41.37 -30.20
C ARG A 185 -5.16 -42.07 -28.99
N ARG A 186 -5.83 -43.11 -28.49
CA ARG A 186 -5.38 -43.92 -27.36
C ARG A 186 -5.24 -45.38 -27.73
N SER A 187 -4.32 -46.04 -27.03
CA SER A 187 -4.14 -47.48 -27.17
C SER A 187 -5.36 -48.19 -26.59
N PRO A 188 -5.97 -49.17 -27.29
CA PRO A 188 -7.09 -49.94 -26.75
C PRO A 188 -6.72 -50.77 -25.51
N PHE A 189 -5.41 -50.90 -25.21
CA PHE A 189 -4.90 -51.61 -24.05
C PHE A 189 -4.64 -50.70 -22.84
N ALA A 190 -4.82 -49.38 -22.97
CA ALA A 190 -4.67 -48.42 -21.88
C ALA A 190 -6.00 -48.29 -21.11
N GLY A 191 -6.24 -49.24 -20.20
CA GLY A 191 -7.44 -49.21 -19.34
C GLY A 191 -7.32 -48.23 -18.18
N GLU A 192 -8.45 -47.63 -17.79
CA GLU A 192 -8.61 -46.68 -16.68
C GLU A 192 -7.94 -47.17 -15.38
N ALA A 193 -8.22 -48.42 -14.99
CA ALA A 193 -7.66 -49.00 -13.77
C ALA A 193 -6.12 -49.10 -13.79
N ALA A 194 -5.53 -49.29 -14.96
CA ALA A 194 -4.08 -49.29 -15.10
C ALA A 194 -3.50 -47.88 -15.06
N ALA A 195 -4.15 -46.91 -15.71
CA ALA A 195 -3.79 -45.50 -15.65
C ALA A 195 -3.79 -44.99 -14.21
N GLN A 196 -4.85 -45.27 -13.44
CA GLN A 196 -4.95 -44.87 -12.03
C GLN A 196 -3.77 -45.38 -11.18
N ARG A 197 -3.36 -46.65 -11.36
CA ARG A 197 -2.19 -47.21 -10.66
C ARG A 197 -0.87 -46.53 -11.06
N ARG A 198 -0.77 -46.01 -12.28
CA ARG A 198 0.41 -45.29 -12.75
C ARG A 198 0.40 -43.85 -12.25
N CYS A 199 -0.76 -43.21 -12.22
CA CYS A 199 -0.96 -41.88 -11.64
C CYS A 199 -0.57 -41.81 -10.17
N ASN A 200 -0.91 -42.84 -9.39
CA ASN A 200 -0.53 -42.94 -7.97
C ASN A 200 0.98 -43.00 -7.72
N ARG A 201 1.83 -43.16 -8.76
CA ARG A 201 3.31 -43.13 -8.61
C ARG A 201 3.86 -41.71 -8.56
N PHE A 202 3.07 -40.73 -9.00
CA PHE A 202 3.47 -39.33 -8.99
C PHE A 202 2.99 -38.64 -7.72
N ARG A 203 3.83 -37.73 -7.21
CA ARG A 203 3.54 -36.93 -6.01
C ARG A 203 2.36 -35.96 -6.19
N SER A 204 2.05 -35.59 -7.42
CA SER A 204 0.98 -34.65 -7.77
C SER A 204 0.55 -34.82 -9.23
N ALA A 205 -0.63 -34.30 -9.58
CA ALA A 205 -1.11 -34.26 -10.96
C ALA A 205 -0.18 -33.43 -11.86
N ASP A 206 0.36 -32.30 -11.36
CA ASP A 206 1.34 -31.50 -12.09
C ASP A 206 2.61 -32.31 -12.43
N ALA A 207 3.13 -33.09 -11.46
CA ALA A 207 4.30 -33.92 -11.71
C ALA A 207 4.03 -35.03 -12.75
N ALA A 208 2.82 -35.59 -12.74
CA ALA A 208 2.38 -36.55 -13.74
C ALA A 208 2.27 -35.89 -15.13
N GLN A 209 1.69 -34.68 -15.21
CA GLN A 209 1.55 -33.92 -16.44
C GLN A 209 2.92 -33.53 -17.02
N THR A 210 3.87 -33.10 -16.20
CA THR A 210 5.23 -32.81 -16.67
C THR A 210 5.87 -34.06 -17.28
N ALA A 211 5.84 -35.19 -16.57
CA ALA A 211 6.40 -36.45 -17.06
C ALA A 211 5.70 -36.98 -18.32
N PHE A 212 4.38 -36.74 -18.43
CA PHE A 212 3.60 -37.03 -19.61
C PHE A 212 4.09 -36.23 -20.81
N LEU A 213 4.22 -34.90 -20.67
CA LEU A 213 4.72 -34.02 -21.73
C LEU A 213 6.17 -34.34 -22.12
N GLU A 214 7.05 -34.65 -21.16
CA GLU A 214 8.43 -35.06 -21.41
C GLU A 214 8.54 -36.32 -22.27
N ARG A 215 7.58 -37.24 -22.16
CA ARG A 215 7.62 -38.55 -22.84
C ARG A 215 6.81 -38.61 -24.14
N GLY A 216 6.35 -37.47 -24.64
CA GLY A 216 5.62 -37.34 -25.91
C GLY A 216 4.20 -36.78 -25.76
N GLY A 217 3.76 -36.54 -24.53
CA GLY A 217 2.52 -35.84 -24.22
C GLY A 217 1.28 -36.47 -24.89
N PRO A 218 0.32 -35.63 -25.31
CA PRO A 218 -0.97 -36.11 -25.78
C PRO A 218 -0.92 -36.82 -27.13
N GLU A 219 0.08 -36.53 -27.96
CA GLU A 219 0.31 -37.21 -29.24
C GLU A 219 0.80 -38.64 -29.04
N ARG A 220 1.60 -38.86 -27.99
CA ARG A 220 2.16 -40.18 -27.69
C ARG A 220 2.24 -40.43 -26.20
N ASP A 221 1.15 -40.92 -25.64
CA ASP A 221 1.08 -41.32 -24.25
C ASP A 221 1.84 -42.64 -23.98
N ARG A 222 3.16 -42.54 -23.86
CA ARG A 222 4.04 -43.69 -23.55
C ARG A 222 3.85 -44.22 -22.13
N LEU A 223 3.29 -43.39 -21.25
CA LEU A 223 3.08 -43.73 -19.85
C LEU A 223 1.69 -44.32 -19.61
N GLY A 224 0.75 -44.12 -20.54
CA GLY A 224 -0.66 -44.48 -20.38
C GLY A 224 -1.25 -43.82 -19.14
N LEU A 225 -1.10 -42.50 -19.03
CA LEU A 225 -1.61 -41.67 -17.93
C LEU A 225 -2.90 -40.93 -18.28
N ASP A 226 -3.25 -40.88 -19.57
CA ASP A 226 -4.40 -40.18 -20.12
C ASP A 226 -5.23 -41.19 -20.95
N PRO A 227 -6.04 -42.03 -20.28
CA PRO A 227 -6.85 -43.06 -20.94
C PRO A 227 -8.04 -42.50 -21.74
N ASP A 228 -8.56 -41.34 -21.37
CA ASP A 228 -9.71 -40.66 -21.99
C ASP A 228 -9.32 -39.81 -23.21
N GLY A 229 -8.04 -39.48 -23.35
CA GLY A 229 -7.52 -38.82 -24.53
C GLY A 229 -7.79 -37.33 -24.59
N ASP A 230 -7.92 -36.68 -23.45
CA ASP A 230 -8.16 -35.24 -23.34
C ASP A 230 -6.85 -34.41 -23.37
N GLY A 231 -5.70 -35.08 -23.26
CA GLY A 231 -4.38 -34.49 -23.23
C GLY A 231 -3.94 -34.05 -21.84
N ASN A 232 -4.66 -34.43 -20.80
CA ASN A 232 -4.41 -34.09 -19.40
C ASN A 232 -4.24 -35.38 -18.59
N ALA A 233 -3.00 -35.68 -18.21
CA ALA A 233 -2.65 -36.85 -17.42
C ALA A 233 -3.24 -36.78 -16.00
N CYS A 234 -3.72 -37.92 -15.50
CA CYS A 234 -4.04 -38.10 -14.07
C CYS A 234 -5.00 -37.05 -13.49
N ALA A 235 -6.04 -36.69 -14.26
CA ALA A 235 -7.05 -35.70 -13.89
C ALA A 235 -6.50 -34.28 -13.64
N TRP A 236 -5.34 -33.95 -14.21
CA TRP A 236 -4.78 -32.61 -14.23
C TRP A 236 -5.78 -31.60 -14.82
N ASP A 237 -5.86 -30.40 -14.24
CA ASP A 237 -6.83 -29.38 -14.62
C ASP A 237 -6.14 -28.09 -15.14
N PRO A 238 -6.19 -27.82 -16.45
CA PRO A 238 -5.62 -26.59 -17.02
C PRO A 238 -6.37 -25.32 -16.60
N ALA A 239 -7.61 -25.43 -16.11
CA ALA A 239 -8.41 -24.27 -15.71
C ALA A 239 -7.78 -23.50 -14.54
N ALA A 240 -7.04 -24.18 -13.66
CA ALA A 240 -6.32 -23.52 -12.57
C ALA A 240 -5.31 -22.49 -13.10
N PHE A 241 -4.52 -22.86 -14.12
CA PHE A 241 -3.54 -21.98 -14.75
C PHE A 241 -4.21 -20.85 -15.56
N ARG A 242 -5.29 -21.16 -16.28
CA ARG A 242 -6.04 -20.16 -17.07
C ARG A 242 -6.66 -19.08 -16.19
N ARG A 243 -7.21 -19.45 -15.03
CA ARG A 243 -7.82 -18.50 -14.09
C ARG A 243 -6.81 -17.52 -13.50
N ILE A 244 -5.60 -17.97 -13.19
CA ILE A 244 -4.53 -17.10 -12.65
C ILE A 244 -4.16 -16.03 -13.68
N VAL A 245 -4.03 -16.40 -14.95
CA VAL A 245 -3.67 -15.46 -16.03
C VAL A 245 -4.79 -14.45 -16.32
N GLN A 246 -6.05 -14.86 -16.23
CA GLN A 246 -7.21 -14.00 -16.51
C GLN A 246 -7.57 -13.05 -15.35
N GLY A 247 -7.09 -13.33 -14.13
CA GLY A 247 -7.35 -12.53 -12.93
C GLY A 247 -6.24 -11.54 -12.57
N SER A 248 -5.30 -11.27 -13.49
CA SER A 248 -4.19 -10.33 -13.34
C SER A 248 -4.42 -9.07 -14.16
#